data_AF-F2U8N0-F1
#
_entry.id   AF-F2U8N0-F1
#
_cell.length_a   1.000
_cell.length_b   1.000
_cell.length_c   1.000
_cell.angle_alpha   90.00
_cell.angle_beta   90.00
_cell.angle_gamma   90.00
#
_symmetry.space_group_name_H-M   'P 1'
#
loop_
_entity.id
_entity.type
_entity.pdbx_description
1 polymer ?
#
loop_
_entity_poly.entity_id
_entity_poly.type
_entity_poly.pdbx_seq_one_letter_code
_entity_poly.pdbx_strand_id
1 'polypeptide(L)'
;MTTPSMQQVDALEQEFRAVQDHITSFLSSFSGQVFEETEWPYTKGKGGGRTRVLEVDRRHYLQSQGGNASPWELRPERTPRSFFEKGACNFSGIHGDNMPKSATSALNIPENTPYRATGVSLIFHPSNPYVPTIHMNVRFFICGEKWWFGGGIDVTPTYPILEQAIAFHADLKQLCDAHHVPYGEWKEWCDKYFFLPHRNETRGIGGIFYDHFQGDSFEHAKNFTMALGRTFNELYSIFLPNGNISFTIAQREFQLYRRGRYVEFNLAYDRGTKFGLMSNGRAESILVSLPATVHWVYEYKPPAGSKESYLYDHFLKPQSWLALTDGDKAQMQPPPNFVGASKSSFVTMPSKGLFASLACPAVLGPLAFVVGAAAAVCYFKKGGCLFCLPSSCCKA
;
A
#
# COMPACT_ATOMS: atom_id res chain seq x y z
N MET A 1 25.13 -1.73 -19.39
CA MET A 1 25.04 -0.87 -18.19
C MET A 1 26.02 -1.38 -17.16
N THR A 2 26.62 -0.50 -16.37
CA THR A 2 27.53 -0.87 -15.28
C THR A 2 26.75 -1.51 -14.12
N THR A 3 27.26 -2.62 -13.59
CA THR A 3 26.75 -3.26 -12.37
C THR A 3 26.96 -2.32 -11.17
N PRO A 4 25.97 -2.14 -10.29
CA PRO A 4 26.13 -1.29 -9.11
C PRO A 4 27.19 -1.84 -8.17
N SER A 5 27.93 -0.95 -7.52
CA SER A 5 28.89 -1.35 -6.49
C SER A 5 28.16 -1.89 -5.25
N MET A 6 28.81 -2.76 -4.48
CA MET A 6 28.21 -3.26 -3.23
C MET A 6 27.92 -2.14 -2.24
N GLN A 7 28.71 -1.06 -2.24
CA GLN A 7 28.43 0.13 -1.43
C GLN A 7 27.10 0.81 -1.82
N GLN A 8 26.77 0.86 -3.11
CA GLN A 8 25.47 1.36 -3.58
C GLN A 8 24.33 0.44 -3.14
N VAL A 9 24.55 -0.88 -3.16
CA VAL A 9 23.55 -1.87 -2.72
C VAL A 9 23.31 -1.79 -1.20
N ASP A 10 24.37 -1.64 -0.40
CA ASP A 10 24.25 -1.50 1.06
C ASP A 10 23.53 -0.20 1.45
N ALA A 11 23.80 0.90 0.74
CA ALA A 11 23.07 2.16 0.93
C ALA A 11 21.57 2.02 0.59
N LEU A 12 21.25 1.27 -0.47
CA LEU A 12 19.88 1.03 -0.90
C LEU A 12 19.03 0.32 0.16
N GLU A 13 19.61 -0.60 0.95
CA GLU A 13 18.90 -1.24 2.06
C GLU A 13 18.43 -0.22 3.11
N GLN A 14 19.28 0.76 3.43
CA GLN A 14 18.92 1.84 4.37
C GLN A 14 17.85 2.76 3.78
N GLU A 15 17.94 3.04 2.48
CA GLU A 15 16.91 3.82 1.78
C GLU A 15 15.54 3.13 1.83
N PHE A 16 15.48 1.81 1.62
CA PHE A 16 14.25 1.03 1.77
C PHE A 16 13.72 1.00 3.20
N ARG A 17 14.59 0.89 4.22
CA ARG A 17 14.16 1.04 5.62
C ARG A 17 13.52 2.41 5.86
N ALA A 18 14.11 3.48 5.33
CA ALA A 18 13.55 4.82 5.43
C ALA A 18 12.18 4.95 4.73
N VAL A 19 11.95 4.26 3.61
CA VAL A 19 10.62 4.18 2.97
C VAL A 19 9.59 3.52 3.90
N GLN A 20 9.95 2.40 4.52
CA GLN A 20 9.05 1.76 5.50
C GLN A 20 8.75 2.69 6.68
N ASP A 21 9.77 3.39 7.21
CA ASP A 21 9.60 4.37 8.29
C ASP A 21 8.66 5.50 7.88
N HIS A 22 8.88 6.10 6.70
CA HIS A 22 8.03 7.15 6.15
C HIS A 22 6.55 6.75 6.05
N ILE A 23 6.28 5.55 5.51
CA ILE A 23 4.92 5.05 5.32
C ILE A 23 4.25 4.72 6.66
N THR A 24 4.95 3.98 7.53
CA THR A 24 4.35 3.55 8.80
C THR A 24 4.15 4.71 9.77
N SER A 25 5.02 5.73 9.77
CA SER A 25 4.78 6.96 10.52
C SER A 25 3.53 7.70 10.05
N PHE A 26 3.33 7.82 8.73
CA PHE A 26 2.13 8.41 8.16
C PHE A 26 0.86 7.65 8.56
N LEU A 27 0.86 6.32 8.39
CA LEU A 27 -0.30 5.48 8.69
C LEU A 27 -0.64 5.47 10.19
N SER A 28 0.36 5.42 11.08
CA SER A 28 0.14 5.53 12.52
C SER A 28 -0.41 6.90 12.90
N SER A 29 0.16 7.98 12.35
CA SER A 29 -0.30 9.35 12.61
C SER A 29 -1.74 9.56 12.15
N PHE A 30 -2.11 8.99 11.01
CA PHE A 30 -3.46 9.13 10.46
C PHE A 30 -4.47 8.27 11.22
N SER A 31 -4.16 7.00 11.47
CA SER A 31 -5.11 6.03 12.06
C SER A 31 -5.16 6.04 13.58
N GLY A 32 -4.15 6.61 14.25
CA GLY A 32 -3.94 6.50 15.69
C GLY A 32 -3.54 5.09 16.16
N GLN A 33 -3.32 4.14 15.24
CA GLN A 33 -2.88 2.79 15.57
C GLN A 33 -1.36 2.72 15.70
N VAL A 34 -0.88 1.75 16.50
CA VAL A 34 0.54 1.51 16.72
C VAL A 34 0.94 0.20 16.07
N PHE A 35 1.99 0.21 15.26
CA PHE A 35 2.55 -1.00 14.67
C PHE A 35 3.27 -1.85 15.72
N GLU A 36 2.97 -3.15 15.72
CA GLU A 36 3.84 -4.13 16.35
C GLU A 36 5.02 -4.42 15.43
N GLU A 37 6.23 -4.22 15.94
CA GLU A 37 7.46 -4.42 15.17
C GLU A 37 8.14 -5.73 15.57
N THR A 38 8.61 -6.48 14.58
CA THR A 38 9.45 -7.66 14.77
C THR A 38 10.62 -7.60 13.80
N GLU A 39 11.83 -7.50 14.34
CA GLU A 39 13.08 -7.75 13.61
C GLU A 39 13.36 -9.26 13.60
N TRP A 40 13.86 -9.76 12.47
CA TRP A 40 14.14 -11.19 12.32
C TRP A 40 15.38 -11.42 11.44
N PRO A 41 16.21 -12.44 11.75
CA PRO A 41 17.38 -12.78 10.93
C PRO A 41 16.99 -13.69 9.76
N TYR A 42 17.71 -13.58 8.64
CA TYR A 42 17.56 -14.51 7.52
C TYR A 42 18.34 -15.80 7.79
N THR A 43 17.63 -16.94 7.86
CA THR A 43 18.23 -18.22 8.31
C THR A 43 19.05 -18.95 7.26
N LYS A 44 18.98 -18.55 5.98
CA LYS A 44 19.66 -19.21 4.86
C LYS A 44 20.86 -18.42 4.32
N GLY A 45 21.29 -17.41 5.05
CA GLY A 45 22.35 -16.51 4.62
C GLY A 45 22.57 -15.40 5.65
N LYS A 46 22.75 -14.17 5.17
CA LYS A 46 22.96 -12.98 6.01
C LYS A 46 21.82 -11.97 5.81
N GLY A 47 21.77 -10.99 6.69
CA GLY A 47 20.72 -9.98 6.72
C GLY A 47 19.47 -10.48 7.45
N GLY A 48 18.30 -10.00 7.03
CA GLY A 48 17.04 -10.23 7.72
C GLY A 48 15.93 -9.29 7.26
N GLY A 49 15.03 -8.96 8.17
CA GLY A 49 13.96 -8.02 7.88
C GLY A 49 13.29 -7.44 9.12
N ARG A 50 12.52 -6.38 8.88
CA ARG A 50 11.71 -5.66 9.86
C ARG A 50 10.26 -5.75 9.41
N THR A 51 9.44 -6.48 10.16
CA THR A 51 8.01 -6.60 9.90
C THR A 51 7.26 -5.70 10.87
N ARG A 52 6.46 -4.76 10.35
CA ARG A 52 5.57 -3.91 11.13
C ARG A 52 4.12 -4.28 10.82
N VAL A 53 3.36 -4.70 11.82
CA VAL A 53 1.98 -5.19 11.66
C VAL A 53 0.99 -4.32 12.42
N LEU A 54 -0.15 -4.04 11.80
CA LEU A 54 -1.38 -3.61 12.46
C LEU A 54 -2.35 -4.78 12.41
N GLU A 55 -2.79 -5.28 13.56
CA GLU A 55 -3.83 -6.32 13.62
C GLU A 55 -4.78 -5.99 14.79
N VAL A 56 -6.07 -6.12 14.55
CA VAL A 56 -7.06 -5.97 15.60
C VAL A 56 -7.04 -7.18 16.54
N ASP A 57 -7.38 -6.94 17.81
CA ASP A 57 -7.53 -8.03 18.77
C ASP A 57 -8.57 -9.05 18.26
N ARG A 58 -8.14 -10.29 18.04
CA ARG A 58 -8.96 -11.37 17.47
C ARG A 58 -10.19 -11.67 18.33
N ARG A 59 -10.16 -11.36 19.64
CA ARG A 59 -11.32 -11.48 20.55
C ARG A 59 -12.48 -10.57 20.12
N HIS A 60 -12.23 -9.54 19.31
CA HIS A 60 -13.27 -8.69 18.74
C HIS A 60 -14.35 -9.48 17.98
N TYR A 61 -13.94 -10.53 17.27
CA TYR A 61 -14.86 -11.38 16.50
C TYR A 61 -15.53 -12.45 17.35
N LEU A 62 -15.18 -12.58 18.64
CA LEU A 62 -15.73 -13.60 19.53
C LEU A 62 -16.82 -12.98 20.40
N GLN A 63 -17.96 -13.66 20.52
CA GLN A 63 -18.97 -13.37 21.54
C GLN A 63 -19.04 -14.51 22.55
N SER A 64 -18.99 -14.18 23.84
CA SER A 64 -19.33 -15.11 24.91
C SER A 64 -20.85 -15.29 24.98
N GLN A 65 -21.30 -16.52 24.77
CA GLN A 65 -22.65 -16.97 25.13
C GLN A 65 -22.63 -17.20 26.65
N GLY A 66 -23.20 -16.30 27.46
CA GLY A 66 -23.12 -16.38 28.92
C GLY A 66 -23.55 -17.74 29.48
N GLY A 67 -22.69 -18.37 30.28
CA GLY A 67 -22.90 -19.68 30.91
C GLY A 67 -21.57 -20.39 31.20
N ASN A 68 -21.51 -21.27 32.22
CA ASN A 68 -20.29 -21.95 32.70
C ASN A 68 -19.66 -22.97 31.71
N ALA A 69 -20.05 -22.95 30.44
CA ALA A 69 -19.44 -23.71 29.35
C ALA A 69 -19.51 -22.87 28.07
N SER A 70 -18.40 -22.23 27.67
CA SER A 70 -18.34 -21.36 26.50
C SER A 70 -18.04 -22.15 25.22
N PRO A 71 -18.90 -22.07 24.19
CA PRO A 71 -18.43 -21.92 22.82
C PRO A 71 -18.44 -20.42 22.48
N TRP A 72 -17.28 -19.90 22.06
CA TRP A 72 -17.20 -18.57 21.47
C TRP A 72 -17.89 -18.59 20.10
N GLU A 73 -18.87 -17.72 19.86
CA GLU A 73 -19.45 -17.55 18.52
C GLU A 73 -18.67 -16.52 17.72
N LEU A 74 -18.29 -16.88 16.49
CA LEU A 74 -17.67 -15.97 15.54
C LEU A 74 -18.72 -15.04 14.94
N ARG A 75 -18.48 -13.73 15.05
CA ARG A 75 -19.26 -12.67 14.41
C ARG A 75 -18.39 -11.84 13.46
N PRO A 76 -18.04 -12.38 12.27
CA PRO A 76 -17.15 -11.71 11.32
C PRO A 76 -17.71 -10.38 10.78
N GLU A 77 -19.03 -10.18 10.88
CA GLU A 77 -19.72 -8.93 10.53
C GLU A 77 -19.42 -7.78 11.51
N ARG A 78 -18.94 -8.07 12.73
CA ARG A 78 -18.52 -7.02 13.67
C ARG A 78 -17.31 -6.30 13.12
N THR A 79 -17.47 -5.03 12.79
CA THR A 79 -16.35 -4.20 12.32
C THR A 79 -15.60 -3.61 13.51
N PRO A 80 -14.26 -3.74 13.58
CA PRO A 80 -13.45 -3.09 14.62
C PRO A 80 -13.59 -1.57 14.55
N ARG A 81 -13.40 -0.89 15.70
CA ARG A 81 -13.37 0.58 15.73
C ARG A 81 -12.07 1.17 15.17
N SER A 82 -11.05 0.35 14.94
CA SER A 82 -9.78 0.77 14.33
C SER A 82 -9.97 1.07 12.85
N PHE A 83 -9.14 1.96 12.31
CA PHE A 83 -9.21 2.32 10.89
C PHE A 83 -8.77 1.16 9.99
N PHE A 84 -7.63 0.55 10.30
CA PHE A 84 -7.13 -0.67 9.70
C PHE A 84 -7.53 -1.87 10.55
N GLU A 85 -8.12 -2.86 9.89
CA GLU A 85 -8.47 -4.13 10.51
C GLU A 85 -7.25 -5.06 10.55
N LYS A 86 -6.49 -5.09 9.46
CA LYS A 86 -5.21 -5.77 9.37
C LYS A 86 -4.33 -5.11 8.32
N GLY A 87 -3.03 -5.06 8.55
CA GLY A 87 -2.09 -4.66 7.55
C GLY A 87 -0.66 -4.87 7.99
N ALA A 88 0.26 -4.83 7.04
CA ALA A 88 1.68 -4.88 7.34
C ALA A 88 2.48 -4.06 6.35
N CYS A 89 3.60 -3.56 6.83
CA CYS A 89 4.66 -3.00 6.01
C CYS A 89 5.94 -3.76 6.36
N ASN A 90 6.43 -4.56 5.41
CA ASN A 90 7.60 -5.42 5.57
C ASN A 90 8.79 -4.81 4.85
N PHE A 91 9.91 -4.70 5.55
CA PHE A 91 11.23 -4.52 4.96
C PHE A 91 11.98 -5.84 5.00
N SER A 92 12.77 -6.13 3.97
CA SER A 92 13.77 -7.18 4.00
C SER A 92 15.03 -6.75 3.26
N GLY A 93 16.19 -7.21 3.73
CA GLY A 93 17.49 -7.10 3.10
C GLY A 93 18.22 -8.42 3.35
N ILE A 94 18.21 -9.31 2.37
CA ILE A 94 18.70 -10.68 2.50
C ILE A 94 19.82 -10.95 1.52
N HIS A 95 20.78 -11.74 1.99
CA HIS A 95 22.02 -12.04 1.29
C HIS A 95 22.21 -13.54 1.31
N GLY A 96 22.69 -14.12 0.21
CA GLY A 96 23.10 -15.52 0.21
C GLY A 96 24.16 -15.79 -0.83
N ASP A 97 24.84 -16.92 -0.69
CA ASP A 97 25.94 -17.31 -1.58
C ASP A 97 25.44 -18.04 -2.83
N ASN A 98 24.17 -18.47 -2.82
CA ASN A 98 23.56 -19.31 -3.84
C ASN A 98 22.05 -19.07 -3.97
N MET A 99 21.58 -18.86 -5.19
CA MET A 99 20.15 -18.94 -5.52
C MET A 99 19.68 -20.41 -5.62
N PRO A 100 18.39 -20.70 -5.42
CA PRO A 100 17.85 -22.03 -5.69
C PRO A 100 18.14 -22.49 -7.13
N LYS A 101 18.42 -23.78 -7.35
CA LYS A 101 18.78 -24.34 -8.68
C LYS A 101 17.78 -24.00 -9.80
N SER A 102 16.49 -23.92 -9.45
CA SER A 102 15.45 -23.52 -10.39
C SER A 102 15.61 -22.07 -10.86
N ALA A 103 16.01 -21.16 -9.96
CA ALA A 103 16.24 -19.76 -10.27
C ALA A 103 17.56 -19.54 -11.01
N THR A 104 18.64 -20.26 -10.66
CA THR A 104 19.91 -20.17 -11.40
C THR A 104 19.77 -20.61 -12.85
N SER A 105 19.01 -21.69 -13.09
CA SER A 105 18.72 -22.18 -14.45
C SER A 105 17.86 -21.20 -15.24
N ALA A 106 16.77 -20.71 -14.65
CA ALA A 106 15.87 -19.76 -15.32
C ALA A 106 16.54 -18.43 -15.67
N LEU A 107 17.48 -17.99 -14.83
CA LEU A 107 18.17 -16.71 -14.99
C LEU A 107 19.54 -16.85 -15.65
N ASN A 108 19.98 -18.05 -16.07
CA ASN A 108 21.33 -18.30 -16.59
C ASN A 108 22.43 -17.67 -15.70
N ILE A 109 22.38 -17.97 -14.40
CA ILE A 109 23.34 -17.51 -13.39
C ILE A 109 24.24 -18.70 -13.00
N PRO A 110 25.58 -18.54 -12.98
CA PRO A 110 26.48 -19.60 -12.54
C PRO A 110 26.15 -20.10 -11.13
N GLU A 111 26.36 -21.38 -10.87
CA GLU A 111 26.31 -21.90 -9.51
C GLU A 111 27.33 -21.16 -8.62
N ASN A 112 27.03 -21.02 -7.33
CA ASN A 112 27.88 -20.30 -6.36
C ASN A 112 28.03 -18.79 -6.65
N THR A 113 27.05 -18.20 -7.33
CA THR A 113 26.97 -16.75 -7.49
C THR A 113 26.22 -16.12 -6.30
N PRO A 114 26.85 -15.23 -5.52
CA PRO A 114 26.19 -14.54 -4.43
C PRO A 114 25.04 -13.66 -4.94
N TYR A 115 23.98 -13.55 -4.14
CA TYR A 115 22.86 -12.67 -4.39
C TYR A 115 22.59 -11.71 -3.23
N ARG A 116 21.92 -10.62 -3.56
CA ARG A 116 21.31 -9.67 -2.62
C ARG A 116 19.89 -9.39 -3.10
N ALA A 117 18.94 -9.37 -2.18
CA ALA A 117 17.58 -8.94 -2.44
C ALA A 117 17.13 -8.04 -1.29
N THR A 118 16.64 -6.86 -1.63
CA THR A 118 16.09 -5.93 -0.63
C THR A 118 14.85 -5.24 -1.15
N GLY A 119 13.96 -4.83 -0.25
CA GLY A 119 12.77 -4.10 -0.64
C GLY A 119 11.78 -3.88 0.50
N VAL A 120 10.74 -3.13 0.17
CA VAL A 120 9.56 -2.89 1.00
C VAL A 120 8.34 -3.49 0.30
N SER A 121 7.55 -4.26 1.05
CA SER A 121 6.27 -4.78 0.60
C SER A 121 5.21 -4.51 1.65
N LEU A 122 4.05 -4.02 1.23
CA LEU A 122 2.97 -3.69 2.15
C LEU A 122 1.60 -4.06 1.61
N ILE A 123 0.68 -4.12 2.55
CA ILE A 123 -0.73 -4.44 2.33
C ILE A 123 -1.52 -3.91 3.52
N PHE A 124 -2.59 -3.17 3.25
CA PHE A 124 -3.50 -2.70 4.28
C PHE A 124 -4.94 -3.02 3.90
N HIS A 125 -5.66 -3.63 4.84
CA HIS A 125 -7.08 -3.94 4.79
C HIS A 125 -7.83 -3.02 5.76
N PRO A 126 -8.46 -1.95 5.27
CA PRO A 126 -9.27 -1.07 6.11
C PRO A 126 -10.49 -1.78 6.66
N SER A 127 -10.93 -1.35 7.84
CA SER A 127 -12.18 -1.80 8.46
C SER A 127 -13.41 -1.31 7.68
N ASN A 128 -13.36 -0.07 7.14
CA ASN A 128 -14.47 0.54 6.40
C ASN A 128 -14.51 0.06 4.93
N PRO A 129 -15.62 -0.50 4.41
CA PRO A 129 -15.76 -0.95 3.02
C PRO A 129 -15.52 0.11 1.93
N TYR A 130 -15.63 1.39 2.25
CA TYR A 130 -15.41 2.48 1.30
C TYR A 130 -13.93 2.89 1.18
N VAL A 131 -13.06 2.42 2.07
CA VAL A 131 -11.61 2.58 1.92
C VAL A 131 -11.08 1.30 1.27
N PRO A 132 -10.41 1.38 0.11
CA PRO A 132 -9.96 0.21 -0.61
C PRO A 132 -8.81 -0.48 0.12
N THR A 133 -8.68 -1.79 -0.11
CA THR A 133 -7.42 -2.48 0.18
C THR A 133 -6.34 -1.94 -0.75
N ILE A 134 -5.14 -1.68 -0.24
CA ILE A 134 -4.00 -1.21 -1.05
C ILE A 134 -2.79 -2.12 -0.85
N HIS A 135 -2.08 -2.40 -1.94
CA HIS A 135 -0.85 -3.16 -1.96
C HIS A 135 0.24 -2.35 -2.65
N MET A 136 1.47 -2.43 -2.14
CA MET A 136 2.65 -1.90 -2.82
C MET A 136 3.85 -2.81 -2.59
N ASN A 137 4.68 -2.95 -3.61
CA ASN A 137 5.99 -3.57 -3.53
C ASN A 137 7.02 -2.68 -4.24
N VAL A 138 8.17 -2.46 -3.63
CA VAL A 138 9.36 -1.86 -4.25
C VAL A 138 10.57 -2.67 -3.83
N ARG A 139 11.32 -3.20 -4.80
CA ARG A 139 12.41 -4.14 -4.53
C ARG A 139 13.57 -3.99 -5.51
N PHE A 140 14.71 -4.47 -5.07
CA PHE A 140 15.93 -4.61 -5.84
C PHE A 140 16.50 -6.02 -5.69
N PHE A 141 17.04 -6.55 -6.78
CA PHE A 141 17.74 -7.81 -6.81
C PHE A 141 19.05 -7.65 -7.57
N ILE A 142 20.12 -8.29 -7.07
CA ILE A 142 21.38 -8.48 -7.78
C ILE A 142 21.94 -9.87 -7.51
N CYS A 143 22.45 -10.52 -8.54
CA CYS A 143 23.19 -11.77 -8.45
C CYS A 143 24.25 -11.82 -9.56
N GLY A 144 25.51 -11.77 -9.15
CA GLY A 144 26.63 -11.56 -10.08
C GLY A 144 26.48 -10.23 -10.81
N GLU A 145 26.52 -10.26 -12.14
CA GLU A 145 26.35 -9.06 -12.96
C GLU A 145 24.89 -8.71 -13.26
N LYS A 146 23.96 -9.63 -12.98
CA LYS A 146 22.53 -9.43 -13.26
C LYS A 146 21.86 -8.71 -12.10
N TRP A 147 21.22 -7.60 -12.39
CA TRP A 147 20.49 -6.81 -11.41
C TRP A 147 19.27 -6.16 -12.03
N TRP A 148 18.26 -5.89 -11.21
CA TRP A 148 17.09 -5.11 -11.61
C TRP A 148 16.31 -4.60 -10.40
N PHE A 149 15.50 -3.58 -10.65
CA PHE A 149 14.40 -3.19 -9.78
C PHE A 149 13.10 -3.83 -10.24
N GLY A 150 12.20 -4.03 -9.30
CA GLY A 150 10.83 -4.43 -9.56
C GLY A 150 9.90 -3.81 -8.54
N GLY A 151 8.61 -3.79 -8.84
CA GLY A 151 7.65 -3.21 -7.93
C GLY A 151 6.30 -2.94 -8.56
N GLY A 152 5.54 -2.10 -7.87
CA GLY A 152 4.21 -1.71 -8.26
C GLY A 152 3.38 -1.28 -7.07
N ILE A 153 2.27 -0.63 -7.36
CA ILE A 153 1.24 -0.28 -6.40
C ILE A 153 -0.11 -0.49 -7.07
N ASP A 154 -1.05 -1.07 -6.34
CA ASP A 154 -2.39 -1.36 -6.85
C ASP A 154 -3.46 -1.26 -5.77
N VAL A 155 -4.67 -0.96 -6.20
CA VAL A 155 -5.81 -0.65 -5.32
C VAL A 155 -6.97 -1.59 -5.59
N THR A 156 -7.55 -2.13 -4.52
CA THR A 156 -8.65 -3.11 -4.54
C THR A 156 -9.86 -2.57 -3.76
N PRO A 157 -10.75 -1.78 -4.42
CA PRO A 157 -11.94 -1.23 -3.79
C PRO A 157 -13.05 -2.27 -3.61
N THR A 158 -13.90 -2.05 -2.60
CA THR A 158 -15.20 -2.74 -2.46
C THR A 158 -16.34 -1.85 -2.97
N TYR A 159 -16.35 -0.58 -2.58
CA TYR A 159 -17.27 0.44 -3.11
C TYR A 159 -16.47 1.57 -3.75
N PRO A 160 -16.16 1.50 -5.06
CA PRO A 160 -15.29 2.46 -5.72
C PRO A 160 -15.99 3.80 -5.98
N ILE A 161 -15.22 4.89 -5.91
CA ILE A 161 -15.61 6.23 -6.36
C ILE A 161 -14.81 6.52 -7.62
N LEU A 162 -15.50 6.84 -8.73
CA LEU A 162 -14.89 6.96 -10.05
C LEU A 162 -13.78 8.03 -10.08
N GLU A 163 -14.05 9.17 -9.46
CA GLU A 163 -13.13 10.30 -9.41
C GLU A 163 -11.84 9.94 -8.66
N GLN A 164 -11.92 9.13 -7.60
CA GLN A 164 -10.76 8.66 -6.87
C GLN A 164 -9.92 7.66 -7.68
N ALA A 165 -10.57 6.78 -8.47
CA ALA A 165 -9.87 5.88 -9.38
C ALA A 165 -9.11 6.67 -10.47
N ILE A 166 -9.74 7.68 -11.07
CA ILE A 166 -9.11 8.55 -12.06
C ILE A 166 -7.95 9.33 -11.44
N ALA A 167 -8.15 9.93 -10.26
CA ALA A 167 -7.11 10.68 -9.55
C ALA A 167 -5.89 9.81 -9.21
N PHE A 168 -6.10 8.62 -8.64
CA PHE A 168 -5.02 7.68 -8.34
C PHE A 168 -4.20 7.32 -9.58
N HIS A 169 -4.87 7.04 -10.69
CA HIS A 169 -4.20 6.73 -11.95
C HIS A 169 -3.51 7.94 -12.58
N ALA A 170 -4.02 9.16 -12.37
CA ALA A 170 -3.43 10.40 -12.87
C ALA A 170 -2.14 10.71 -12.12
N ASP A 171 -2.13 10.59 -10.79
CA ASP A 171 -0.95 10.78 -9.95
C ASP A 171 0.15 9.76 -10.27
N LEU A 172 -0.23 8.49 -10.52
CA LEU A 172 0.71 7.48 -11.00
C LEU A 172 1.31 7.84 -12.36
N LYS A 173 0.48 8.31 -13.30
CA LYS A 173 0.98 8.74 -14.61
C LYS A 173 1.93 9.91 -14.46
N GLN A 174 1.61 10.90 -13.62
CA GLN A 174 2.47 12.05 -13.37
C GLN A 174 3.82 11.61 -12.79
N LEU A 175 3.83 10.69 -11.83
CA LEU A 175 5.06 10.13 -11.28
C LEU A 175 5.89 9.43 -12.37
N CYS A 176 5.24 8.60 -13.20
CA CYS A 176 5.91 7.93 -14.30
C CYS A 176 6.47 8.91 -15.33
N ASP A 177 5.71 9.93 -15.72
CA ASP A 177 6.13 10.96 -16.67
C ASP A 177 7.35 11.74 -16.12
N ALA A 178 7.33 12.12 -14.85
CA ALA A 178 8.42 12.85 -14.20
C ALA A 178 9.74 12.06 -14.17
N HIS A 179 9.65 10.73 -14.17
CA HIS A 179 10.78 9.82 -14.21
C HIS A 179 11.02 9.22 -15.61
N HIS A 180 10.30 9.64 -16.65
CA HIS A 180 10.46 9.11 -18.02
C HIS A 180 10.32 7.58 -18.12
N VAL A 181 9.37 7.00 -17.39
CA VAL A 181 9.07 5.56 -17.40
C VAL A 181 7.67 5.26 -17.96
N PRO A 182 7.43 4.07 -18.54
CA PRO A 182 6.24 3.83 -19.35
C PRO A 182 5.00 3.47 -18.52
N TYR A 183 4.25 4.49 -18.08
CA TYR A 183 2.98 4.29 -17.36
C TYR A 183 2.02 3.33 -18.09
N GLY A 184 1.82 3.52 -19.39
CA GLY A 184 0.86 2.74 -20.17
C GLY A 184 1.15 1.24 -20.15
N GLU A 185 2.41 0.87 -20.38
CA GLU A 185 2.87 -0.53 -20.36
C GLU A 185 2.75 -1.13 -18.96
N TRP A 186 3.19 -0.40 -17.93
CA TRP A 186 3.16 -0.91 -16.56
C TRP A 186 1.76 -0.98 -15.96
N LYS A 187 0.85 -0.10 -16.39
CA LYS A 187 -0.57 -0.20 -16.06
C LYS A 187 -1.18 -1.42 -16.73
N GLU A 188 -0.94 -1.63 -18.02
CA GLU A 188 -1.45 -2.82 -18.72
C GLU A 188 -0.88 -4.11 -18.11
N TRP A 189 0.39 -4.10 -17.71
CA TRP A 189 0.98 -5.22 -16.99
C TRP A 189 0.31 -5.44 -15.62
N CYS A 190 0.00 -4.37 -14.89
CA CYS A 190 -0.74 -4.46 -13.63
C CYS A 190 -2.10 -5.16 -13.82
N ASP A 191 -2.87 -4.76 -14.83
CA ASP A 191 -4.18 -5.36 -15.15
C ASP A 191 -4.06 -6.86 -15.44
N LYS A 192 -3.04 -7.25 -16.22
CA LYS A 192 -2.79 -8.66 -16.57
C LYS A 192 -2.28 -9.47 -15.39
N TYR A 193 -1.41 -8.89 -14.57
CA TYR A 193 -0.80 -9.57 -13.43
C TYR A 193 -1.83 -9.86 -12.34
N PHE A 194 -2.67 -8.88 -12.02
CA PHE A 194 -3.70 -8.98 -10.98
C PHE A 194 -5.05 -9.44 -11.52
N PHE A 195 -5.05 -10.37 -12.49
CA PHE A 195 -6.26 -10.97 -13.04
C PHE A 195 -6.55 -12.33 -12.37
N LEU A 196 -7.83 -12.65 -12.15
CA LEU A 196 -8.28 -13.94 -11.65
C LEU A 196 -8.93 -14.75 -12.78
N PRO A 197 -8.20 -15.64 -13.48
CA PRO A 197 -8.72 -16.37 -14.64
C PRO A 197 -10.01 -17.15 -14.37
N HIS A 198 -10.12 -17.80 -13.21
CA HIS A 198 -11.30 -18.61 -12.87
C HIS A 198 -12.54 -17.78 -12.48
N ARG A 199 -12.38 -16.46 -12.28
CA ARG A 199 -13.47 -15.51 -12.02
C ARG A 199 -13.73 -14.57 -13.19
N ASN A 200 -12.80 -14.52 -14.15
CA ASN A 200 -12.81 -13.58 -15.27
C ASN A 200 -12.94 -12.12 -14.81
N GLU A 201 -12.21 -11.74 -13.77
CA GLU A 201 -12.22 -10.39 -13.19
C GLU A 201 -10.81 -9.95 -12.79
N THR A 202 -10.53 -8.65 -12.78
CA THR A 202 -9.34 -8.11 -12.11
C THR A 202 -9.54 -8.13 -10.60
N ARG A 203 -8.45 -8.21 -9.84
CA ARG A 203 -8.47 -8.16 -8.36
C ARG A 203 -9.05 -6.83 -7.86
N GLY A 204 -8.74 -5.75 -8.57
CA GLY A 204 -9.13 -4.38 -8.27
C GLY A 204 -9.05 -3.48 -9.50
N ILE A 205 -8.85 -2.18 -9.29
CA ILE A 205 -8.76 -1.17 -10.36
C ILE A 205 -7.36 -1.05 -10.98
N GLY A 206 -6.41 -1.85 -10.48
CA GLY A 206 -5.03 -1.86 -10.93
C GLY A 206 -4.21 -0.72 -10.33
N GLY A 207 -3.25 -0.26 -11.11
CA GLY A 207 -2.22 0.72 -10.75
C GLY A 207 -1.06 0.58 -11.72
N ILE A 208 0.16 0.38 -11.23
CA ILE A 208 1.32 0.04 -12.07
C ILE A 208 2.01 -1.22 -11.53
N PHE A 209 2.58 -2.02 -12.42
CA PHE A 209 3.42 -3.16 -12.09
C PHE A 209 4.61 -3.24 -13.05
N TYR A 210 5.81 -3.44 -12.49
CA TYR A 210 7.04 -3.56 -13.26
C TYR A 210 7.99 -4.59 -12.63
N ASP A 211 8.76 -5.25 -13.48
CA ASP A 211 9.82 -6.16 -13.08
C ASP A 211 10.96 -6.09 -14.11
N HIS A 212 12.14 -6.56 -13.74
CA HIS A 212 13.34 -6.48 -14.59
C HIS A 212 13.68 -5.06 -15.07
N PHE A 213 13.32 -4.03 -14.30
CA PHE A 213 13.57 -2.63 -14.66
C PHE A 213 15.01 -2.23 -14.32
N GLN A 214 15.76 -1.80 -15.34
CA GLN A 214 17.14 -1.33 -15.19
C GLN A 214 17.30 0.17 -15.49
N GLY A 215 16.26 0.83 -15.99
CA GLY A 215 16.30 2.23 -16.42
C GLY A 215 17.38 2.49 -17.47
N ASP A 216 17.78 3.75 -17.64
CA ASP A 216 18.98 4.10 -18.42
C ASP A 216 20.27 3.90 -17.61
N SER A 217 20.14 3.86 -16.29
CA SER A 217 21.20 3.64 -15.32
C SER A 217 20.63 3.13 -14.00
N PHE A 218 21.50 2.58 -13.14
CA PHE A 218 21.13 2.18 -11.78
C PHE A 218 20.49 3.33 -11.00
N GLU A 219 21.05 4.54 -11.07
CA GLU A 219 20.50 5.71 -10.37
C GLU A 219 19.13 6.13 -10.93
N HIS A 220 18.93 6.04 -12.25
CA HIS A 220 17.61 6.28 -12.84
C HIS A 220 16.58 5.28 -12.27
N ALA A 221 16.87 3.97 -12.33
CA ALA A 221 15.95 2.95 -11.85
C ALA A 221 15.69 3.02 -10.33
N LYS A 222 16.74 3.32 -9.56
CA LYS A 222 16.66 3.58 -8.12
C LYS A 222 15.76 4.78 -7.84
N ASN A 223 16.01 5.92 -8.49
CA ASN A 223 15.26 7.16 -8.24
C ASN A 223 13.76 6.97 -8.46
N PHE A 224 13.35 6.30 -9.54
CA PHE A 224 11.94 5.99 -9.75
C PHE A 224 11.38 5.06 -8.66
N THR A 225 12.07 3.96 -8.35
CA THR A 225 11.58 2.98 -7.37
C THR A 225 11.46 3.58 -5.97
N MET A 226 12.41 4.42 -5.58
CA MET A 226 12.39 5.14 -4.31
C MET A 226 11.31 6.22 -4.28
N ALA A 227 11.09 6.93 -5.40
CA ALA A 227 10.02 7.90 -5.53
C ALA A 227 8.64 7.22 -5.38
N LEU A 228 8.40 6.10 -6.06
CA LEU A 228 7.17 5.33 -5.91
C LEU A 228 6.90 4.93 -4.46
N GLY A 229 7.93 4.43 -3.76
CA GLY A 229 7.81 4.08 -2.35
C GLY A 229 7.44 5.26 -1.45
N ARG A 230 7.98 6.45 -1.73
CA ARG A 230 7.68 7.67 -0.96
C ARG A 230 6.28 8.23 -1.28
N THR A 231 5.88 8.17 -2.55
CA THR A 231 4.59 8.68 -3.04
C THR A 231 3.38 7.82 -2.59
N PHE A 232 3.61 6.71 -1.90
CA PHE A 232 2.54 5.88 -1.31
C PHE A 232 1.55 6.71 -0.46
N ASN A 233 2.07 7.64 0.35
CA ASN A 233 1.25 8.41 1.29
C ASN A 233 0.24 9.29 0.55
N GLU A 234 0.69 10.01 -0.48
CA GLU A 234 -0.14 10.85 -1.34
C GLU A 234 -1.19 10.02 -2.08
N LEU A 235 -0.75 8.92 -2.71
CA LEU A 235 -1.65 8.03 -3.46
C LEU A 235 -2.74 7.42 -2.59
N TYR A 236 -2.41 7.02 -1.36
CA TYR A 236 -3.40 6.41 -0.48
C TYR A 236 -4.32 7.46 0.18
N SER A 237 -3.81 8.68 0.41
CA SER A 237 -4.58 9.80 0.98
C SER A 237 -5.83 10.15 0.18
N ILE A 238 -5.86 9.86 -1.12
CA ILE A 238 -7.05 10.01 -1.98
C ILE A 238 -8.26 9.29 -1.38
N PHE A 239 -8.04 8.12 -0.76
CA PHE A 239 -9.10 7.24 -0.29
C PHE A 239 -9.35 7.31 1.22
N LEU A 240 -8.36 7.73 2.01
CA LEU A 240 -8.45 7.71 3.47
C LEU A 240 -9.65 8.48 4.05
N PRO A 241 -10.10 9.63 3.49
CA PRO A 241 -11.31 10.32 3.96
C PRO A 241 -12.58 9.45 3.92
N ASN A 242 -12.62 8.42 3.07
CA ASN A 242 -13.76 7.50 2.96
C ASN A 242 -13.98 6.70 4.27
N GLY A 243 -13.01 6.66 5.19
CA GLY A 243 -13.17 6.00 6.48
C GLY A 243 -14.28 6.60 7.35
N ASN A 244 -14.71 7.83 7.06
CA ASN A 244 -15.83 8.51 7.74
C ASN A 244 -17.20 8.18 7.14
N ILE A 245 -17.25 7.46 6.01
CA ILE A 245 -18.50 7.10 5.37
C ILE A 245 -19.20 6.00 6.16
N SER A 246 -20.45 6.23 6.56
CA SER A 246 -21.27 5.18 7.21
C SER A 246 -21.58 4.05 6.23
N PHE A 247 -21.54 2.81 6.73
CA PHE A 247 -21.84 1.61 5.96
C PHE A 247 -22.83 0.71 6.71
N THR A 248 -23.55 -0.13 5.97
CA THR A 248 -24.49 -1.10 6.54
C THR A 248 -23.82 -2.46 6.76
N ILE A 249 -24.50 -3.35 7.50
CA ILE A 249 -24.04 -4.74 7.69
C ILE A 249 -23.89 -5.45 6.35
N ALA A 250 -24.85 -5.31 5.44
CA ALA A 250 -24.78 -5.89 4.09
C ALA A 250 -23.54 -5.41 3.32
N GLN A 251 -23.14 -4.15 3.49
CA GLN A 251 -21.93 -3.62 2.85
C GLN A 251 -20.65 -4.19 3.44
N ARG A 252 -20.64 -4.45 4.75
CA ARG A 252 -19.55 -5.17 5.40
C ARG A 252 -19.49 -6.62 4.93
N GLU A 253 -20.62 -7.32 4.82
CA GLU A 253 -20.66 -8.68 4.29
C GLU A 253 -20.12 -8.76 2.86
N PHE A 254 -20.48 -7.78 2.01
CA PHE A 254 -19.92 -7.70 0.66
C PHE A 254 -18.41 -7.44 0.66
N GLN A 255 -17.90 -6.60 1.58
CA GLN A 255 -16.45 -6.43 1.76
C GLN A 255 -15.74 -7.74 2.11
N LEU A 256 -16.31 -8.52 3.04
CA LEU A 256 -15.77 -9.83 3.42
C LEU A 256 -15.78 -10.81 2.25
N TYR A 257 -16.85 -10.77 1.44
CA TYR A 257 -16.96 -11.53 0.20
C TYR A 257 -15.89 -11.13 -0.82
N ARG A 258 -15.68 -9.83 -1.05
CA ARG A 258 -14.62 -9.32 -1.94
C ARG A 258 -13.22 -9.65 -1.43
N ARG A 259 -12.98 -9.64 -0.13
CA ARG A 259 -11.72 -10.08 0.46
C ARG A 259 -11.42 -11.57 0.20
N GLY A 260 -12.46 -12.40 0.03
CA GLY A 260 -12.31 -13.78 -0.46
C GLY A 260 -11.58 -13.86 -1.81
N ARG A 261 -11.84 -12.92 -2.73
CA ARG A 261 -11.12 -12.83 -4.02
C ARG A 261 -9.65 -12.44 -3.85
N TYR A 262 -9.36 -11.57 -2.89
CA TYR A 262 -7.98 -11.21 -2.55
C TYR A 262 -7.19 -12.44 -2.09
N VAL A 263 -7.81 -13.29 -1.24
CA VAL A 263 -7.24 -14.57 -0.82
C VAL A 263 -7.08 -15.54 -1.99
N GLU A 264 -8.11 -15.69 -2.83
CA GLU A 264 -8.06 -16.54 -4.03
C GLU A 264 -6.85 -16.16 -4.91
N PHE A 265 -6.64 -14.88 -5.17
CA PHE A 265 -5.50 -14.41 -5.96
C PHE A 265 -4.15 -14.72 -5.30
N ASN A 266 -3.99 -14.35 -4.03
CA ASN A 266 -2.70 -14.50 -3.34
C ASN A 266 -2.28 -15.97 -3.20
N LEU A 267 -3.23 -16.88 -2.97
CA LEU A 267 -2.91 -18.30 -2.79
C LEU A 267 -2.78 -19.05 -4.13
N ALA A 268 -3.55 -18.69 -5.16
CA ALA A 268 -3.55 -19.42 -6.42
C ALA A 268 -2.58 -18.87 -7.48
N TYR A 269 -2.40 -17.54 -7.54
CA TYR A 269 -1.76 -16.88 -8.69
C TYR A 269 -0.57 -16.00 -8.34
N ASP A 270 -0.53 -15.41 -7.14
CA ASP A 270 0.58 -14.52 -6.80
C ASP A 270 1.92 -15.27 -6.77
N ARG A 271 2.81 -14.88 -7.69
CA ARG A 271 4.12 -15.51 -7.84
C ARG A 271 4.97 -15.31 -6.59
N GLY A 272 4.87 -14.15 -5.95
CA GLY A 272 5.62 -13.82 -4.74
C GLY A 272 5.25 -14.73 -3.57
N THR A 273 3.96 -14.85 -3.28
CA THR A 273 3.42 -15.73 -2.23
C THR A 273 3.77 -17.19 -2.49
N LYS A 274 3.51 -17.69 -3.71
CA LYS A 274 3.81 -19.08 -4.07
C LYS A 274 5.30 -19.39 -3.95
N PHE A 275 6.16 -18.52 -4.49
CA PHE A 275 7.61 -18.70 -4.37
C PHE A 275 8.06 -18.65 -2.92
N GLY A 276 7.58 -17.70 -2.12
CA GLY A 276 7.95 -17.57 -0.71
C GLY A 276 7.59 -18.80 0.11
N LEU A 277 6.40 -19.37 -0.09
CA LEU A 277 5.96 -20.57 0.62
C LEU A 277 6.73 -21.82 0.17
N MET A 278 6.87 -22.02 -1.14
CA MET A 278 7.59 -23.18 -1.71
C MET A 278 9.09 -23.16 -1.42
N SER A 279 9.66 -21.98 -1.19
CA SER A 279 11.06 -21.81 -0.85
C SER A 279 11.32 -21.80 0.66
N ASN A 280 10.39 -22.24 1.51
CA ASN A 280 10.52 -22.20 2.99
C ASN A 280 10.94 -20.81 3.50
N GLY A 281 10.33 -19.75 2.95
CA GLY A 281 10.42 -18.40 3.49
C GLY A 281 9.65 -18.27 4.81
N ARG A 282 9.76 -17.12 5.48
CA ARG A 282 9.03 -16.88 6.75
C ARG A 282 7.53 -16.77 6.46
N ALA A 283 6.79 -17.86 6.65
CA ALA A 283 5.37 -17.97 6.33
C ALA A 283 4.54 -16.84 6.96
N GLU A 284 4.78 -16.48 8.21
CA GLU A 284 4.10 -15.37 8.90
C GLU A 284 4.28 -14.02 8.18
N SER A 285 5.46 -13.73 7.62
CA SER A 285 5.68 -12.49 6.85
C SER A 285 5.05 -12.53 5.46
N ILE A 286 4.86 -13.72 4.89
CA ILE A 286 4.25 -13.90 3.56
C ILE A 286 2.71 -13.82 3.67
N LEU A 287 2.14 -14.54 4.62
CA LEU A 287 0.70 -14.66 4.82
C LEU A 287 0.07 -13.49 5.59
N VAL A 288 0.88 -12.54 6.07
CA VAL A 288 0.36 -11.28 6.61
C VAL A 288 -0.46 -10.49 5.57
N SER A 289 -0.25 -10.78 4.28
CA SER A 289 -1.04 -10.25 3.17
C SER A 289 -2.48 -10.73 3.12
N LEU A 290 -2.84 -11.77 3.88
CA LEU A 290 -4.21 -12.23 3.97
C LEU A 290 -4.99 -11.38 4.99
N PRO A 291 -6.21 -10.94 4.66
CA PRO A 291 -7.07 -10.19 5.58
C PRO A 291 -7.43 -11.00 6.83
N ALA A 292 -7.79 -10.30 7.92
CA ALA A 292 -8.16 -10.95 9.18
C ALA A 292 -9.44 -11.80 9.07
N THR A 293 -10.40 -11.31 8.29
CA THR A 293 -11.69 -11.96 8.07
C THR A 293 -12.08 -11.93 6.60
N VAL A 294 -12.71 -13.04 6.16
CA VAL A 294 -13.18 -13.29 4.80
C VAL A 294 -14.44 -14.13 4.84
N HIS A 295 -15.23 -14.07 3.78
CA HIS A 295 -16.43 -14.87 3.62
C HIS A 295 -16.53 -15.38 2.17
N TRP A 296 -16.96 -16.62 1.98
CA TRP A 296 -17.30 -17.16 0.66
C TRP A 296 -18.77 -17.54 0.63
N VAL A 297 -19.45 -17.12 -0.44
CA VAL A 297 -20.87 -17.41 -0.67
C VAL A 297 -21.00 -18.16 -1.99
N TYR A 298 -21.69 -19.30 -1.95
CA TYR A 298 -21.96 -20.10 -3.15
C TYR A 298 -22.91 -19.37 -4.08
N GLU A 299 -22.58 -19.31 -5.38
CA GLU A 299 -23.37 -18.66 -6.43
C GLU A 299 -23.86 -17.23 -6.15
N TYR A 300 -23.09 -16.46 -5.38
CA TYR A 300 -23.44 -15.06 -5.11
C TYR A 300 -23.51 -14.24 -6.41
N LYS A 301 -24.64 -13.56 -6.60
CA LYS A 301 -24.86 -12.60 -7.67
C LYS A 301 -25.31 -11.28 -7.04
N PRO A 302 -24.62 -10.15 -7.29
CA PRO A 302 -25.06 -8.87 -6.78
C PRO A 302 -26.42 -8.51 -7.40
N PRO A 303 -27.36 -7.91 -6.65
CA PRO A 303 -28.61 -7.42 -7.21
C PRO A 303 -28.36 -6.38 -8.32
N ALA A 304 -29.09 -6.47 -9.43
CA ALA A 304 -28.92 -5.54 -10.54
C ALA A 304 -29.20 -4.09 -10.11
N GLY A 305 -28.34 -3.15 -10.53
CA GLY A 305 -28.43 -1.74 -10.16
C GLY A 305 -28.03 -1.44 -8.72
N SER A 306 -27.52 -2.42 -7.97
CA SER A 306 -26.98 -2.20 -6.62
C SER A 306 -25.56 -1.63 -6.65
N LYS A 307 -25.10 -1.13 -5.51
CA LYS A 307 -23.72 -0.64 -5.32
C LYS A 307 -22.68 -1.75 -5.54
N GLU A 308 -23.05 -2.99 -5.26
CA GLU A 308 -22.25 -4.19 -5.49
C GLU A 308 -22.16 -4.51 -6.98
N SER A 309 -23.27 -4.47 -7.72
CA SER A 309 -23.26 -4.70 -9.18
C SER A 309 -22.40 -3.65 -9.91
N TYR A 310 -22.46 -2.39 -9.47
CA TYR A 310 -21.66 -1.29 -10.00
C TYR A 310 -20.14 -1.57 -10.01
N LEU A 311 -19.61 -2.25 -8.98
CA LEU A 311 -18.21 -2.70 -8.94
C LEU A 311 -17.90 -3.65 -10.11
N TYR A 312 -18.73 -4.67 -10.33
CA TYR A 312 -18.51 -5.67 -11.37
C TYR A 312 -18.72 -5.11 -12.77
N ASP A 313 -19.77 -4.32 -12.95
CA ASP A 313 -20.17 -3.79 -14.24
C ASP A 313 -19.11 -2.86 -14.82
N HIS A 314 -18.39 -2.11 -13.97
CA HIS A 314 -17.55 -1.01 -14.39
C HIS A 314 -16.07 -1.07 -13.95
N PHE A 315 -15.73 -1.72 -12.84
CA PHE A 315 -14.39 -1.56 -12.24
C PHE A 315 -13.51 -2.82 -12.26
N LEU A 316 -14.09 -4.02 -12.25
CA LEU A 316 -13.31 -5.28 -12.16
C LEU A 316 -12.92 -5.84 -13.53
N LYS A 317 -12.47 -4.95 -14.41
CA LYS A 317 -11.99 -5.24 -15.77
C LYS A 317 -10.86 -4.28 -16.13
N PRO A 318 -9.95 -4.66 -17.05
CA PRO A 318 -8.94 -3.73 -17.56
C PRO A 318 -9.60 -2.47 -18.12
N GLN A 319 -9.27 -1.30 -17.56
CA GLN A 319 -9.94 -0.04 -17.85
C GLN A 319 -8.94 1.10 -18.06
N SER A 320 -9.02 1.82 -19.17
CA SER A 320 -8.18 3.00 -19.40
C SER A 320 -8.73 4.22 -18.68
N TRP A 321 -8.53 4.31 -17.37
CA TRP A 321 -9.10 5.35 -16.49
C TRP A 321 -8.89 6.77 -16.99
N LEU A 322 -7.71 7.07 -17.54
CA LEU A 322 -7.35 8.41 -18.03
C LEU A 322 -7.83 8.70 -19.46
N ALA A 323 -8.37 7.71 -20.15
CA ALA A 323 -8.93 7.84 -21.50
C ALA A 323 -10.47 7.82 -21.50
N LEU A 324 -11.11 7.79 -20.32
CA LEU A 324 -12.57 7.84 -20.21
C LEU A 324 -13.11 9.16 -20.77
N THR A 325 -13.97 9.06 -21.77
CA THR A 325 -14.73 10.20 -22.29
C THR A 325 -15.82 10.61 -21.30
N ASP A 326 -16.41 11.78 -21.50
CA ASP A 326 -17.55 12.19 -20.68
C ASP A 326 -18.77 11.29 -20.87
N GLY A 327 -18.90 10.67 -22.05
CA GLY A 327 -19.90 9.63 -22.32
C GLY A 327 -19.64 8.36 -21.48
N ASP A 328 -18.39 7.91 -21.39
CA ASP A 328 -18.04 6.75 -20.56
C ASP A 328 -18.31 7.04 -19.07
N LYS A 329 -17.90 8.22 -18.59
CA LYS A 329 -18.17 8.65 -17.20
C LYS A 329 -19.67 8.76 -16.91
N ALA A 330 -20.47 9.18 -17.88
CA ALA A 330 -21.93 9.23 -17.75
C ALA A 330 -22.57 7.84 -17.68
N GLN A 331 -21.96 6.83 -18.31
CA GLN A 331 -22.41 5.43 -18.20
C GLN A 331 -21.95 4.76 -16.88
N MET A 332 -20.87 5.26 -16.29
CA MET A 332 -20.34 4.82 -15.01
C MET A 332 -20.88 5.66 -13.84
N GLN A 333 -22.10 6.20 -13.95
CA GLN A 333 -22.70 6.90 -12.81
C GLN A 333 -23.08 5.91 -11.72
N PRO A 334 -22.77 6.20 -10.45
CA PRO A 334 -23.11 5.30 -9.37
C PRO A 334 -24.64 5.24 -9.18
N PRO A 335 -25.17 4.13 -8.64
CA PRO A 335 -26.61 4.00 -8.42
C PRO A 335 -27.13 5.03 -7.40
N PRO A 336 -28.46 5.31 -7.36
CA PRO A 336 -29.04 6.23 -6.38
C PRO A 336 -28.65 5.87 -4.94
N ASN A 337 -28.43 6.89 -4.11
CA ASN A 337 -27.97 6.74 -2.71
C ASN A 337 -26.56 6.13 -2.55
N PHE A 338 -25.74 6.07 -3.59
CA PHE A 338 -24.29 5.90 -3.46
C PHE A 338 -23.69 7.12 -2.76
N VAL A 339 -22.85 6.89 -1.76
CA VAL A 339 -22.25 7.97 -0.99
C VAL A 339 -21.32 8.75 -1.93
N GLY A 340 -21.55 10.05 -2.07
CA GLY A 340 -20.83 10.92 -3.01
C GLY A 340 -21.69 11.64 -4.06
N ALA A 341 -22.99 11.34 -4.17
CA ALA A 341 -23.90 12.10 -5.06
C ALA A 341 -24.14 13.58 -4.64
N SER A 342 -23.57 14.00 -3.51
CA SER A 342 -23.47 15.40 -3.11
C SER A 342 -22.17 15.99 -3.63
N LYS A 343 -22.26 16.91 -4.61
CA LYS A 343 -21.16 17.81 -4.98
C LYS A 343 -20.71 18.59 -3.73
N SER A 344 -19.73 18.10 -2.98
CA SER A 344 -19.12 18.87 -1.90
C SER A 344 -17.63 18.57 -1.80
N SER A 345 -16.86 19.52 -2.36
CA SER A 345 -15.53 19.93 -1.89
C SER A 345 -14.57 18.80 -1.56
N PHE A 346 -13.89 18.31 -2.61
CA PHE A 346 -12.52 17.85 -2.43
C PHE A 346 -11.76 18.95 -1.70
N VAL A 347 -11.33 18.68 -0.48
CA VAL A 347 -10.25 19.45 0.13
C VAL A 347 -9.03 19.16 -0.75
N THR A 348 -8.78 20.02 -1.72
CA THR A 348 -7.47 20.13 -2.33
C THR A 348 -6.52 20.43 -1.19
N MET A 349 -5.80 19.41 -0.70
CA MET A 349 -4.52 19.68 -0.08
C MET A 349 -3.73 20.50 -1.11
N PRO A 350 -3.08 21.60 -0.70
CA PRO A 350 -2.39 22.43 -1.66
C PRO A 350 -1.34 21.57 -2.35
N SER A 351 -1.53 21.34 -3.65
CA SER A 351 -0.51 20.89 -4.57
C SER A 351 0.53 22.01 -4.69
N LYS A 352 1.29 22.27 -3.63
CA LYS A 352 2.51 23.05 -3.70
C LYS A 352 3.61 22.05 -4.03
N GLY A 353 4.10 22.18 -5.26
CA GLY A 353 5.02 21.26 -5.89
C GLY A 353 6.15 20.80 -4.97
N LEU A 354 6.28 19.48 -4.84
CA LEU A 354 7.46 18.83 -4.30
C LEU A 354 7.95 17.73 -5.25
N PHE A 355 7.95 18.00 -6.56
CA PHE A 355 8.71 17.24 -7.54
C PHE A 355 9.96 18.01 -8.01
N ALA A 356 10.48 18.92 -7.17
CA ALA A 356 11.73 19.62 -7.41
C ALA A 356 12.79 19.22 -6.36
N SER A 357 13.78 18.44 -6.83
CA SER A 357 15.16 18.39 -6.33
C SER A 357 15.39 18.03 -4.84
N LEU A 358 15.46 16.72 -4.55
CA LEU A 358 16.37 16.23 -3.51
C LEU A 358 17.74 15.97 -4.15
N ALA A 359 18.46 17.05 -4.48
CA ALA A 359 19.89 16.99 -4.73
C ALA A 359 20.64 17.21 -3.40
N CYS A 360 21.64 16.37 -3.16
CA CYS A 360 22.59 16.33 -2.04
C CYS A 360 22.90 17.69 -1.36
N PRO A 361 22.98 17.78 -0.02
CA PRO A 361 23.55 18.96 0.62
C PRO A 361 25.08 18.84 0.65
N ALA A 362 25.76 19.62 -0.21
CA ALA A 362 27.14 20.01 0.03
C ALA A 362 27.15 21.24 0.96
N VAL A 363 27.98 21.14 1.98
CA VAL A 363 28.31 22.15 3.00
C VAL A 363 28.72 23.48 2.34
N LEU A 364 28.21 24.63 2.83
CA LEU A 364 28.97 25.87 3.10
C LEU A 364 28.07 27.02 3.63
N GLY A 365 28.36 27.47 4.85
CA GLY A 365 28.54 28.89 5.24
C GLY A 365 27.32 29.82 5.39
N PRO A 366 27.27 30.68 6.44
CA PRO A 366 26.09 31.49 6.75
C PRO A 366 26.10 32.84 6.00
N LEU A 367 24.93 33.27 5.55
CA LEU A 367 24.66 34.67 5.21
C LEU A 367 23.29 35.04 5.77
N ALA A 368 23.32 35.90 6.79
CA ALA A 368 22.15 36.51 7.38
C ALA A 368 21.67 37.68 6.53
N PHE A 369 20.35 37.81 6.33
CA PHE A 369 19.65 39.09 6.44
C PHE A 369 18.19 38.86 6.83
N VAL A 370 17.71 39.80 7.64
CA VAL A 370 16.51 39.78 8.49
C VAL A 370 15.28 40.36 7.77
N VAL A 371 14.09 40.05 8.32
CA VAL A 371 12.80 40.78 8.39
C VAL A 371 11.66 39.85 7.93
N GLY A 372 10.63 39.50 8.70
CA GLY A 372 10.23 39.85 10.05
C GLY A 372 8.90 39.15 10.43
N ALA A 373 8.57 39.25 11.72
CA ALA A 373 7.28 39.00 12.37
C ALA A 373 6.86 37.55 12.75
N ALA A 374 7.17 37.24 14.02
CA ALA A 374 6.37 36.51 15.02
C ALA A 374 6.24 34.98 14.92
N ALA A 375 7.29 34.27 15.33
CA ALA A 375 7.19 32.95 15.93
C ALA A 375 7.36 33.05 17.46
N ALA A 376 6.36 32.62 18.22
CA ALA A 376 6.49 32.39 19.65
C ALA A 376 7.27 31.07 19.87
N VAL A 377 8.44 31.18 20.49
CA VAL A 377 9.29 30.05 20.89
C VAL A 377 8.87 29.65 22.31
N CYS A 378 8.30 28.45 22.48
CA CYS A 378 8.10 27.84 23.78
C CYS A 378 9.29 26.94 24.12
N TYR A 379 10.03 27.29 25.18
CA TYR A 379 11.03 26.43 25.81
C TYR A 379 10.34 25.48 26.81
N PHE A 380 10.56 24.18 26.65
CA PHE A 380 10.21 23.18 27.66
C PHE A 380 11.35 23.02 28.66
N LYS A 381 11.04 23.21 29.95
CA LYS A 381 11.89 22.79 31.06
C LYS A 381 11.09 21.86 31.97
N LYS A 382 11.73 20.75 32.35
CA LYS A 382 11.22 19.62 33.15
C LYS A 382 10.48 20.06 34.42
N GLY A 383 9.29 19.49 34.64
CA GLY A 383 8.68 19.26 35.95
C GLY A 383 7.88 20.42 36.54
N GLY A 384 6.56 20.24 36.65
CA GLY A 384 5.68 21.06 37.51
C GLY A 384 4.41 21.54 36.80
N CYS A 385 3.25 21.07 37.26
CA CYS A 385 1.93 21.58 36.88
C CYS A 385 1.75 23.04 37.28
N LEU A 386 1.03 23.83 36.47
CA LEU A 386 0.18 24.88 36.98
C LEU A 386 -1.08 25.05 36.12
N PHE A 387 -2.23 24.84 36.76
CA PHE A 387 -3.55 25.32 36.33
C PHE A 387 -3.61 26.85 36.47
N CYS A 388 -4.34 27.55 35.59
CA CYS A 388 -5.26 28.63 35.96
C CYS A 388 -6.23 28.97 34.80
N LEU A 389 -7.49 29.16 35.19
CA LEU A 389 -8.72 29.42 34.42
C LEU A 389 -8.92 30.95 34.14
N PRO A 390 -9.97 31.39 33.40
CA PRO A 390 -9.90 32.48 32.44
C PRO A 390 -10.32 33.84 33.01
N SER A 391 -9.83 34.92 32.40
CA SER A 391 -10.38 36.27 32.56
C SER A 391 -11.08 36.73 31.28
N SER A 392 -12.39 36.89 31.43
CA SER A 392 -13.33 37.58 30.56
C SER A 392 -13.13 39.10 30.55
N CYS A 393 -13.70 39.71 29.49
CA CYS A 393 -14.11 41.12 29.33
C CYS A 393 -13.08 42.20 28.97
N CYS A 394 -13.12 42.65 27.69
CA CYS A 394 -13.49 44.05 27.39
C CYS A 394 -13.97 44.26 25.92
N LYS A 395 -15.27 44.57 25.80
CA LYS A 395 -15.96 45.57 24.96
C LYS A 395 -15.89 45.47 23.41
N ALA A 396 -17.03 45.18 22.81
CA ALA A 396 -17.95 46.21 22.27
C ALA A 396 -19.40 45.71 22.39
#